data_AF-A0A0P9E249-F1
#
_entry.id   AF-A0A0P9E249-F1
#
_cell.length_a   1.000
_cell.length_b   1.000
_cell.length_c   1.000
_cell.angle_alpha   90.00
_cell.angle_beta   90.00
_cell.angle_gamma   90.00
#
_symmetry.space_group_name_H-M   'P 1'
#
loop_
_entity.id
_entity.type
_entity.pdbx_description
1 polymer ?
#
loop_
_entity_poly.entity_id
_entity_poly.type
_entity_poly.pdbx_seq_one_letter_code
_entity_poly.pdbx_strand_id
1 'polypeptide(L)' 'MAQEALKMKRYWLNEDDPLEPIDWKYFDSLPKKIKLGLELYMEGRVSLGKAAEVAGLPVTEFDYIRGRTKIPLRGPDD' A
#
# COMPACT_ATOMS: atom_id res chain seq x y z
N MET A 1 -0.68 -6.48 13.29
CA MET A 1 -1.65 -5.45 12.88
C MET A 1 -1.76 -5.35 11.36
N ALA A 2 -0.75 -4.91 10.59
CA ALA A 2 -0.83 -4.93 9.10
C ALA A 2 -0.50 -6.30 8.47
N GLN A 3 0.50 -7.03 9.00
CA GLN A 3 0.78 -8.43 8.60
C GLN A 3 -0.39 -9.38 8.86
N GLU A 4 -1.21 -9.12 9.89
CA GLU A 4 -2.41 -9.91 10.16
C GLU A 4 -3.52 -9.65 9.14
N ALA A 5 -3.63 -8.43 8.61
CA ALA A 5 -4.60 -8.09 7.58
C ALA A 5 -4.30 -8.77 6.23
N LEU A 6 -3.01 -8.92 5.88
CA LEU A 6 -2.58 -9.74 4.73
C LEU A 6 -3.01 -11.21 4.91
N LYS A 7 -2.80 -11.79 6.10
CA LYS A 7 -3.24 -13.17 6.43
C LYS A 7 -4.76 -13.35 6.44
N MET A 8 -5.53 -12.28 6.64
CA MET A 8 -6.99 -12.30 6.64
C MET A 8 -7.62 -12.09 5.24
N LYS A 9 -6.82 -12.06 4.16
CA LYS A 9 -7.28 -11.76 2.79
C LYS A 9 -8.05 -10.43 2.66
N ARG A 10 -7.69 -9.43 3.48
CA ARG A 10 -8.33 -8.10 3.41
C ARG A 10 -7.73 -7.21 2.33
N TYR A 11 -6.60 -7.60 1.76
CA TYR A 11 -5.94 -6.90 0.69
C TYR A 11 -6.19 -7.58 -0.65
N TRP A 12 -6.16 -6.81 -1.74
CA TRP A 12 -6.27 -7.36 -3.10
C TRP A 12 -5.01 -8.14 -3.49
N LEU A 13 -3.90 -7.92 -2.79
CA LEU A 13 -2.65 -8.63 -2.96
C LEU A 13 -2.51 -9.81 -1.97
N ASN A 14 -1.91 -10.89 -2.46
CA ASN A 14 -1.52 -12.08 -1.73
C ASN A 14 -0.03 -12.03 -1.35
N GLU A 15 0.42 -13.02 -0.57
CA GLU A 15 1.82 -13.12 -0.13
C GLU A 15 2.81 -13.32 -1.30
N ASP A 16 2.33 -13.83 -2.44
CA ASP A 16 3.14 -14.11 -3.64
C ASP A 16 3.13 -12.97 -4.68
N ASP A 17 2.25 -11.98 -4.54
CA ASP A 17 2.12 -10.87 -5.50
C ASP A 17 3.32 -9.90 -5.51
N PRO A 18 3.94 -9.54 -4.36
CA PRO A 18 5.12 -8.71 -4.40
C PRO A 18 6.37 -9.54 -4.72
N LEU A 19 7.15 -9.07 -5.70
CA LEU A 19 8.44 -9.68 -6.10
C LEU A 19 9.43 -9.82 -4.93
N GLU A 20 9.29 -8.95 -3.93
CA GLU A 20 10.04 -8.98 -2.68
C GLU A 20 9.07 -8.78 -1.50
N PRO A 21 9.31 -9.38 -0.33
CA PRO A 21 8.45 -9.18 0.83
C PRO A 21 8.27 -7.70 1.17
N ILE A 22 7.03 -7.29 1.47
CA ILE A 22 6.69 -5.93 1.91
C ILE A 22 7.59 -5.54 3.09
N ASP A 23 8.21 -4.36 2.99
CA ASP A 23 9.04 -3.82 4.07
C ASP A 23 8.15 -3.23 5.17
N TRP A 24 7.61 -4.11 6.01
CA TRP A 24 6.74 -3.73 7.12
C TRP A 24 7.44 -2.82 8.14
N LYS A 25 8.77 -2.95 8.29
CA LYS A 25 9.55 -2.09 9.18
C LYS A 25 9.57 -0.65 8.67
N TYR A 26 9.76 -0.47 7.35
CA TYR A 26 9.65 0.84 6.73
C TYR A 26 8.20 1.35 6.78
N PHE A 27 7.22 0.52 6.44
CA PHE A 27 5.81 0.86 6.52
C PHE A 27 5.45 1.43 7.90
N ASP A 28 5.80 0.72 8.98
CA ASP A 28 5.45 1.12 10.35
C ASP A 28 6.08 2.45 10.77
N SER A 29 7.25 2.79 10.20
CA SER A 29 7.95 4.06 10.42
C SER A 29 7.27 5.27 9.77
N LEU A 30 6.35 5.04 8.83
CA LEU A 30 5.69 6.12 8.09
C LEU A 30 4.70 6.90 8.97
N PRO A 31 4.50 8.20 8.66
CA PRO A 31 3.41 9.01 9.22
C PRO A 31 2.04 8.33 9.09
N LYS A 32 1.18 8.52 10.10
CA LYS A 32 -0.16 7.89 10.16
C LYS A 32 -1.01 8.10 8.90
N LYS A 33 -0.98 9.30 8.31
CA LYS A 33 -1.75 9.61 7.08
C LYS A 33 -1.28 8.81 5.86
N ILE A 34 0.04 8.62 5.74
CA ILE A 34 0.64 7.85 4.64
C ILE A 34 0.31 6.36 4.81
N LYS A 35 0.40 5.84 6.03
CA LYS A 35 -0.01 4.46 6.34
C LYS A 35 -1.47 4.22 5.97
N LEU A 36 -2.37 5.11 6.37
CA LEU A 36 -3.79 5.01 6.02
C LEU A 36 -4.01 4.99 4.50
N GLY A 37 -3.32 5.85 3.75
CA GLY A 37 -3.40 5.85 2.29
C GLY A 37 -2.97 4.51 1.69
N LEU A 38 -1.83 3.97 2.15
CA LEU A 38 -1.32 2.67 1.72
C LEU A 38 -2.26 1.53 2.10
N GLU A 39 -2.82 1.52 3.31
CA GLU A 39 -3.80 0.52 3.75
C GLU A 39 -5.04 0.53 2.86
N LEU A 40 -5.66 1.70 2.63
CA LEU A 40 -6.84 1.80 1.79
C LEU A 40 -6.57 1.35 0.34
N TYR A 41 -5.36 1.64 -0.17
CA TYR A 41 -4.91 1.16 -1.45
C TYR A 41 -4.76 -0.37 -1.48
N MET A 42 -4.07 -0.94 -0.48
CA MET A 42 -3.89 -2.39 -0.35
C MET A 42 -5.23 -3.12 -0.13
N GLU A 43 -6.21 -2.51 0.55
CA GLU A 43 -7.59 -3.01 0.70
C GLU A 43 -8.40 -2.94 -0.60
N GLY A 44 -7.87 -2.27 -1.65
CA GLY A 44 -8.56 -2.12 -2.94
C GLY A 44 -9.77 -1.17 -2.87
N ARG A 45 -9.91 -0.42 -1.77
CA ARG A 45 -11.03 0.49 -1.54
C ARG A 45 -10.92 1.78 -2.35
N VAL A 46 -9.70 2.15 -2.72
CA VAL A 46 -9.40 3.38 -3.44
C VAL A 46 -8.31 3.14 -4.49
N SER A 47 -8.29 3.96 -5.54
CA SER A 47 -7.21 3.98 -6.52
C SER A 47 -5.93 4.57 -5.92
N LEU A 48 -4.78 4.37 -6.60
CA LEU A 48 -3.49 4.95 -6.19
C LEU A 48 -3.57 6.47 -6.04
N GLY A 49 -4.21 7.15 -7.01
CA GLY A 49 -4.39 8.61 -6.96
C GLY A 49 -5.20 9.04 -5.75
N LYS A 50 -6.29 8.33 -5.45
CA LYS A 50 -7.15 8.66 -4.31
C LYS A 50 -6.46 8.36 -2.97
N ALA A 51 -5.64 7.31 -2.89
CA ALA A 51 -4.79 7.03 -1.74
C ALA A 51 -3.76 8.15 -1.50
N ALA A 52 -3.16 8.69 -2.56
CA ALA A 52 -2.23 9.82 -2.47
C ALA A 52 -2.93 11.08 -1.93
N GLU A 53 -4.15 11.37 -2.39
CA GLU A 53 -4.97 12.46 -1.83
C GLU A 53 -5.21 12.30 -0.33
N VAL A 54 -5.57 11.09 0.13
CA VAL A 54 -5.77 10.79 1.56
C VAL A 54 -4.46 10.98 2.36
N ALA A 55 -3.34 10.57 1.78
CA ALA A 55 -2.02 10.78 2.36
C ALA A 55 -1.59 12.26 2.38
N GLY A 56 -2.25 13.12 1.61
CA GLY A 56 -1.90 14.53 1.45
C GLY A 56 -0.63 14.74 0.63
N LEU A 57 -0.37 13.86 -0.34
CA LEU A 57 0.84 13.85 -1.17
C LEU A 57 0.50 13.91 -2.66
N PRO A 58 1.40 14.45 -3.50
CA PRO A 58 1.36 14.20 -4.93
C PRO A 58 1.40 12.70 -5.24
N VAL A 59 0.70 12.27 -6.29
CA VAL A 59 0.61 10.85 -6.68
C VAL A 59 1.98 10.22 -6.91
N THR A 60 2.91 10.96 -7.51
CA THR A 60 4.29 10.50 -7.76
C THR A 60 5.10 10.27 -6.48
N GLU A 61 4.95 11.14 -5.47
CA GLU A 61 5.62 10.97 -4.18
C GLU A 61 5.03 9.80 -3.39
N PHE A 62 3.70 9.67 -3.42
CA PHE A 62 3.02 8.55 -2.81
C PHE A 62 3.43 7.22 -3.47
N ASP A 63 3.51 7.19 -4.81
CA ASP A 63 3.96 6.02 -5.55
C ASP A 63 5.42 5.64 -5.25
N TYR A 64 6.29 6.64 -5.07
CA TYR A 64 7.67 6.39 -4.61
C TYR A 64 7.71 5.73 -3.22
N ILE A 65 6.88 6.19 -2.29
CA ILE A 65 6.77 5.59 -0.96
C ILE A 65 6.20 4.17 -1.04
N ARG A 66 5.15 3.95 -1.84
CA ARG A 66 4.60 2.60 -2.12
C ARG A 66 5.69 1.67 -2.63
N GLY A 67 6.43 2.09 -3.65
CA GLY A 67 7.52 1.32 -4.24
C GLY A 67 8.64 1.01 -3.24
N ARG A 68 9.02 1.99 -2.41
CA ARG A 68 10.00 1.78 -1.33
C ARG A 68 9.51 0.82 -0.25
N THR A 69 8.21 0.78 -0.02
CA THR A 69 7.54 -0.17 0.87
C THR A 69 7.38 -1.55 0.22
N LYS A 70 7.69 -1.68 -1.08
CA LYS A 70 7.54 -2.90 -1.90
C LYS A 70 6.09 -3.37 -2.03
N ILE A 71 5.13 -2.46 -1.85
CA ILE A 71 3.72 -2.73 -2.12
C ILE A 71 3.54 -2.72 -3.64
N PRO A 72 2.92 -3.72 -4.27
CA PRO A 72 2.82 -3.82 -5.72
C PRO A 72 1.94 -2.70 -6.31
N LEU A 73 2.14 -2.42 -7.60
CA LEU A 73 1.25 -1.55 -8.36
C LEU A 73 0.13 -2.42 -8.94
N ARG A 74 -1.11 -2.14 -8.55
CA ARG A 74 -2.31 -2.77 -9.12
C ARG A 74 -2.39 -2.46 -10.61
N GLY A 75 -2.42 -3.53 -11.42
CA GLY A 75 -2.58 -3.43 -12.86
C GLY A 75 -4.02 -3.07 -13.27
N PRO A 76 -4.25 -2.71 -14.53
CA PRO A 76 -5.57 -2.38 -15.05
C PRO A 76 -6.53 -3.59 -15.17
N ASP A 77 -6.04 -4.82 -15.02
CA ASP A 77 -6.83 -6.06 -15.24
C ASP A 77 -7.34 -6.74 -13.95
N ASP A 78 -7.22 -6.08 -12.78
CA ASP A 78 -7.71 -6.58 -11.46
C ASP A 78 -9.01 -5.93 -11.00
#